data_AF-A0A7J6V647-F1
#
_entry.id   AF-A0A7J6V647-F1
#
_cell.length_a   1.000
_cell.length_b   1.000
_cell.length_c   1.000
_cell.angle_alpha   90.00
_cell.angle_beta   90.00
_cell.angle_gamma   90.00
#
_symmetry.space_group_name_H-M   'P 1'
#
loop_
_entity.id
_entity.type
_entity.pdbx_description
1 polymer ?
#
loop_
_entity_poly.entity_id
_entity_poly.type
_entity_poly.pdbx_seq_one_letter_code
_entity_poly.pdbx_strand_id
1 'polypeptide(L)' 'GISPDVVTYSTLMKACIRARQFDQAIKIYREMELVGCTPDRKAREMLQNASMILR' A
#
# COMPACT_ATOMS: atom_id res chain seq x y z
N GLY A 1 14.85 15.43 -5.93
CA GLY A 1 14.74 14.06 -5.37
C GLY A 1 14.02 13.18 -6.37
N ILE A 2 14.26 11.87 -6.35
CA ILE A 2 13.57 10.91 -7.21
C ILE A 2 12.20 10.62 -6.60
N SER A 3 11.13 10.75 -7.37
CA SER A 3 9.77 10.43 -6.90
C SER A 3 9.57 8.92 -6.80
N PRO A 4 8.98 8.42 -5.71
CA PRO A 4 8.61 7.00 -5.60
C PRO A 4 7.67 6.59 -6.73
N ASP A 5 7.89 5.40 -7.29
CA ASP A 5 7.06 4.81 -8.32
C ASP A 5 6.17 3.68 -7.75
N VAL A 6 5.41 3.03 -8.63
CA VAL A 6 4.53 1.90 -8.28
C VAL A 6 5.29 0.79 -7.56
N VAL A 7 6.51 0.49 -8.01
CA VAL A 7 7.35 -0.57 -7.42
C VAL A 7 7.72 -0.22 -5.99
N THR A 8 8.07 1.04 -5.73
CA THR A 8 8.42 1.54 -4.41
C THR A 8 7.25 1.41 -3.43
N TYR A 9 6.08 1.93 -3.78
CA TYR A 9 4.88 1.85 -2.93
C TYR A 9 4.45 0.40 -2.69
N SER A 10 4.40 -0.43 -3.75
CA SER A 10 4.05 -1.84 -3.63
C SER A 10 5.01 -2.64 -2.74
N THR A 11 6.30 -2.28 -2.74
CA THR A 11 7.29 -2.92 -1.86
C THR A 11 7.07 -2.54 -0.40
N LEU A 12 6.83 -1.25 -0.12
CA LEU A 12 6.54 -0.77 1.24
C LEU A 12 5.25 -1.39 1.79
N MET A 13 4.19 -1.46 0.99
CA MET A 13 2.93 -2.10 1.39
C MET A 13 3.11 -3.57 1.77
N LYS A 14 3.85 -4.35 0.96
CA LYS A 14 4.16 -5.76 1.25
C LYS A 14 4.92 -5.91 2.57
N ALA A 15 5.88 -5.04 2.83
CA ALA A 15 6.64 -5.05 4.07
C ALA A 15 5.74 -4.80 5.28
N CYS A 16 4.88 -3.77 5.23
CA CYS A 16 3.93 -3.46 6.28
C CYS A 16 2.95 -4.61 6.54
N ILE A 17 2.40 -5.24 5.50
CA ILE A 17 1.50 -6.40 5.66
C ILE A 17 2.20 -7.58 6.32
N ARG A 18 3.44 -7.90 5.91
CA ARG A 18 4.23 -8.97 6.54
C ARG A 18 4.50 -8.70 8.01
N ALA A 19 4.69 -7.42 8.37
CA ALA A 19 4.86 -6.95 9.74
C ALA A 19 3.52 -6.80 10.51
N ARG A 20 2.37 -7.17 9.91
CA ARG A 20 1.02 -6.94 10.45
C ARG A 20 0.71 -5.47 10.78
N GLN A 21 1.39 -4.54 10.12
CA GLN A 21 1.18 -3.10 10.23
C GLN A 21 0.14 -2.63 9.19
N PHE A 22 -1.10 -3.08 9.35
CA PHE A 22 -2.17 -2.86 8.37
C PHE A 22 -2.51 -1.37 8.20
N ASP A 23 -2.53 -0.60 9.30
CA ASP A 23 -2.77 0.85 9.26
C ASP A 23 -1.73 1.58 8.41
N GLN A 24 -0.46 1.15 8.50
CA GLN A 24 0.62 1.76 7.72
C GLN A 24 0.50 1.39 6.24
N ALA A 25 0.15 0.14 5.92
CA ALA A 25 -0.13 -0.27 4.55
C ALA A 25 -1.26 0.54 3.92
N ILE A 26 -2.32 0.86 4.69
CA ILE A 26 -3.43 1.70 4.24
C ILE A 26 -2.95 3.14 3.97
N LYS A 27 -2.11 3.72 4.84
CA LYS A 27 -1.54 5.06 4.64
C LYS A 27 -0.70 5.14 3.37
N ILE A 28 0.16 4.16 3.15
CA ILE A 28 1.03 4.06 1.96
C ILE A 28 0.18 3.95 0.69
N TYR A 29 -0.88 3.14 0.72
CA TYR A 29 -1.81 3.03 -0.41
C TYR A 29 -2.48 4.37 -0.73
N ARG A 30 -2.95 5.11 0.28
CA ARG A 30 -3.55 6.44 0.09
C ARG A 30 -2.54 7.46 -0.45
N GLU A 31 -1.32 7.44 0.05
CA GLU A 31 -0.24 8.30 -0.46
C GLU A 31 0.02 8.04 -1.95
N MET A 32 0.08 6.76 -2.34
CA MET A 32 0.22 6.35 -3.74
C MET A 32 -0.87 6.97 -4.63
N GLU A 33 -2.14 6.94 -4.21
CA GLU A 33 -3.25 7.57 -4.93
C GLU A 33 -3.11 9.11 -4.97
N LEU A 34 -2.72 9.73 -3.86
CA LEU A 34 -2.59 11.19 -3.75
C LEU A 34 -1.51 11.77 -4.68
N VAL A 35 -0.43 11.03 -4.92
CA VAL A 35 0.64 11.46 -5.84
C VAL A 35 0.36 11.09 -7.31
N GLY A 36 -0.83 10.57 -7.61
CA GLY A 36 -1.24 10.16 -8.97
C GLY A 36 -0.57 8.86 -9.43
N CYS A 37 -0.01 8.07 -8.52
CA CYS A 37 0.57 6.78 -8.82
C CYS A 37 -0.53 5.71 -8.79
N THR A 38 -0.85 5.11 -9.93
CA THR A 38 -1.98 4.17 -10.03
C THR A 38 -1.67 2.85 -9.31
N PRO A 39 -2.43 2.46 -8.27
CA PRO A 39 -2.25 1.18 -7.60
C PRO A 39 -2.49 0.01 -8.54
N ASP A 40 -1.54 -0.94 -8.57
CA ASP A 40 -1.72 -2.16 -9.34
C ASP A 40 -2.79 -3.07 -8.69
N ARG A 41 -3.13 -4.16 -9.38
CA ARG A 41 -4.07 -5.15 -8.83
C ARG A 41 -3.62 -5.69 -7.46
N LYS A 42 -2.31 -5.86 -7.26
CA LYS A 42 -1.75 -6.42 -6.03
C LYS A 42 -1.93 -5.46 -4.85
N ALA A 43 -1.70 -4.16 -5.06
CA ALA A 43 -1.93 -3.10 -4.08
C ALA A 43 -3.39 -3.05 -3.63
N ARG A 44 -4.33 -3.23 -4.56
CA ARG A 44 -5.77 -3.30 -4.24
C ARG A 44 -6.14 -4.55 -3.42
N GLU A 45 -5.63 -5.73 -3.79
CA GLU A 45 -5.83 -6.96 -3.01
C GLU A 45 -5.24 -6.84 -1.59
N MET A 46 -4.07 -6.20 -1.48
CA MET A 46 -3.39 -5.92 -0.22
C MET A 46 -4.23 -5.04 0.71
N LEU A 47 -4.88 -4.00 0.18
CA LEU A 47 -5.79 -3.14 0.95
C LEU A 47 -7.03 -3.90 1.45
N GLN A 48 -7.64 -4.73 0.59
CA GLN A 48 -8.81 -5.53 0.96
C GLN A 48 -8.50 -6.49 2.12
N ASN A 49 -7.35 -7.19 2.07
CA ASN A 49 -6.91 -8.06 3.15
C ASN A 49 -6.67 -7.30 4.46
N ALA A 50 -6.03 -6.13 4.40
CA ALA A 50 -5.83 -5.27 5.55
C ALA A 50 -7.16 -4.79 6.17
N SER A 51 -8.14 -4.43 5.32
CA SER A 51 -9.46 -3.98 5.77
C SER A 51 -10.31 -5.08 6.40
N MET A 52 -10.12 -6.33 5.99
CA MET A 52 -10.83 -7.49 6.55
C MET A 52 -10.31 -7.86 7.95
N ILE A 53 -9.03 -7.59 8.24
CA ILE A 53 -8.42 -7.87 9.55
C ILE A 53 -8.79 -6.82 10.60
N LEU A 54 -9.12 -5.59 10.16
CA LEU A 54 -9.59 -4.51 11.04
C LEU A 54 -11.11 -4.51 11.27
N ARG A 55 -11.83 -5.53 10.77
CA ARG A 55 -13.27 -5.74 11.02
C ARG A 55 -13.54 -6.74 12.14
#